data_AF-A0A914M2Z8-F1
#
_entry.id   AF-A0A914M2Z8-F1
#
_cell.length_a   1.000
_cell.length_b   1.000
_cell.length_c   1.000
_cell.angle_alpha   90.00
_cell.angle_beta   90.00
_cell.angle_gamma   90.00
#
_symmetry.space_group_name_H-M   'P 1'
#
loop_
_entity.id
_entity.type
_entity.pdbx_description
1 polymer ?
#
loop_
_entity_poly.entity_id
_entity_poly.type
_entity_poly.pdbx_seq_one_letter_code
_entity_poly.pdbx_strand_id
1 'polypeptide(L)'
;MLVGLHPYEFIEPESGIFEFTLVDQLKNKWQAAIDKSIPLFLHYFEPDREVICIAIVNGICNSILKLPNIPKNINEMIIIRCWLEKLFNCAFGYASFYKSIFNPEMINILFDNDKTIPLQIGLKRALLWTNNKIFENALKFSLNHLSISESLSIDLDATSEQYTDILFNTLINEGNKFPKISLKFPAINLYNLIVKVSFWVIMYNWGDTLKFIFLLKIDCRLV
;
A
#
# COMPACT_ATOMS: atom_id res chain seq x y z
N MET A 1 20.91 -17.61 -27.06
CA MET A 1 19.68 -16.81 -26.89
C MET A 1 18.61 -17.73 -26.32
N LEU A 2 18.36 -17.67 -25.01
CA LEU A 2 17.19 -18.31 -24.42
C LEU A 2 16.05 -17.28 -24.52
N VAL A 3 15.02 -17.61 -25.29
CA VAL A 3 13.76 -16.85 -25.27
C VAL A 3 13.23 -16.95 -23.85
N GLY A 4 13.21 -15.82 -23.15
CA GLY A 4 12.83 -15.76 -21.74
C GLY A 4 11.35 -16.04 -21.58
N LEU A 5 11.01 -17.26 -21.15
CA LEU A 5 9.68 -17.62 -20.70
C LEU A 5 9.25 -16.61 -19.61
N HIS A 6 8.07 -16.03 -19.78
CA HIS A 6 7.61 -15.00 -18.85
C HIS A 6 7.24 -15.63 -17.49
N PRO A 7 7.55 -15.00 -16.35
CA PRO A 7 7.42 -15.64 -15.03
C PRO A 7 6.01 -16.10 -14.65
N TYR A 8 4.98 -15.64 -15.35
CA TYR A 8 3.57 -15.99 -15.11
C TYR A 8 3.12 -17.28 -15.81
N GLU A 9 3.91 -17.83 -16.74
CA GLU A 9 3.60 -19.11 -17.41
C GLU A 9 3.63 -20.31 -16.44
N PHE A 10 4.18 -20.13 -15.24
CA PHE A 10 4.24 -21.13 -14.18
C PHE A 10 3.13 -20.98 -13.12
N ILE A 11 2.24 -19.99 -13.27
CA ILE A 11 1.08 -19.86 -12.38
C ILE A 11 -0.01 -20.77 -12.96
N GLU A 12 0.00 -22.04 -12.55
CA GLU A 12 -1.12 -22.94 -12.78
C GLU A 12 -2.36 -22.37 -12.06
N PRO A 13 -3.43 -21.97 -12.76
CA PRO A 13 -4.69 -21.56 -12.13
C PRO A 13 -5.43 -22.74 -11.47
N GLU A 14 -4.80 -23.92 -11.37
CA GLU A 14 -5.40 -25.26 -11.28
C GLU A 14 -6.05 -25.66 -9.94
N SER A 15 -6.59 -24.73 -9.14
CA SER A 15 -7.46 -25.17 -8.02
C SER A 15 -8.70 -24.31 -7.77
N GLY A 16 -8.97 -23.32 -8.63
CA GLY A 16 -10.23 -22.61 -8.60
C GLY A 16 -10.46 -22.01 -9.97
N ILE A 17 -11.39 -22.59 -10.72
CA ILE A 17 -11.96 -21.96 -11.90
C ILE A 17 -12.67 -20.70 -11.37
N PHE A 18 -11.97 -19.56 -11.39
CA PHE A 18 -12.60 -18.28 -11.16
C PHE A 18 -13.45 -18.00 -12.39
N GLU A 19 -14.73 -18.39 -12.36
CA GLU A 19 -15.72 -17.98 -13.35
C GLU A 19 -16.03 -16.49 -13.14
N PHE A 20 -15.10 -15.64 -13.55
CA PHE A 20 -15.28 -14.20 -13.54
C PHE A 20 -15.91 -13.77 -14.86
N THR A 21 -17.22 -13.49 -14.85
CA THR A 21 -17.91 -12.95 -16.02
C THR A 21 -17.62 -11.45 -16.14
N LEU A 22 -16.67 -11.11 -17.00
CA LEU A 22 -16.28 -9.73 -17.29
C LEU A 22 -17.35 -9.05 -18.16
N VAL A 23 -18.13 -8.14 -17.57
CA VAL A 23 -19.10 -7.30 -18.30
C VAL A 23 -18.37 -6.34 -19.26
N ASP A 24 -18.95 -6.08 -20.43
CA ASP A 24 -18.33 -5.27 -21.50
C ASP A 24 -17.83 -3.89 -21.02
N GLN A 25 -18.57 -3.24 -20.11
CA GLN A 25 -18.16 -1.96 -19.54
C GLN A 25 -16.83 -2.05 -18.79
N LEU A 26 -16.65 -3.10 -17.98
CA LEU A 26 -15.42 -3.33 -17.21
C LEU A 26 -14.27 -3.74 -18.14
N LYS A 27 -14.56 -4.57 -19.14
CA LYS A 27 -13.59 -4.96 -20.19
C LYS A 27 -13.01 -3.75 -20.91
N ASN A 28 -13.84 -2.78 -21.28
CA ASN A 28 -13.41 -1.55 -21.93
C ASN A 28 -12.54 -0.68 -21.02
N LYS A 29 -12.87 -0.58 -19.72
CA LYS A 29 -12.03 0.14 -18.73
C LYS A 29 -10.65 -0.52 -18.59
N TRP A 30 -10.61 -1.85 -18.52
CA TRP A 30 -9.36 -2.59 -18.42
C TRP A 30 -8.51 -2.45 -19.67
N GLN A 31 -9.13 -2.52 -20.86
CA GLN A 31 -8.42 -2.29 -22.12
C GLN A 31 -7.82 -0.87 -22.15
N ALA A 32 -8.59 0.15 -21.77
CA ALA A 32 -8.09 1.52 -21.72
C ALA A 32 -6.92 1.70 -20.72
N ALA A 33 -6.90 0.95 -19.61
CA ALA A 33 -5.81 0.96 -18.64
C ALA A 33 -4.53 0.28 -19.18
N ILE A 34 -4.69 -0.83 -19.90
CA ILE A 34 -3.61 -1.53 -20.61
C ILE A 34 -3.01 -0.61 -21.66
N ASP A 35 -3.85 0.03 -22.49
CA ASP A 35 -3.40 0.93 -23.56
C ASP A 35 -2.61 2.13 -23.01
N LYS A 36 -2.99 2.60 -21.80
CA LYS A 36 -2.28 3.67 -21.06
C LYS A 36 -1.06 3.16 -20.27
N SER A 37 -0.81 1.85 -20.24
CA SER A 37 0.24 1.22 -19.45
C SER A 37 0.20 1.61 -17.97
N ILE A 38 -1.00 1.67 -17.38
CA ILE A 38 -1.15 2.00 -15.95
C ILE A 38 -0.45 0.90 -15.14
N PRO A 39 0.47 1.25 -14.22
CA PRO A 39 1.21 0.24 -13.47
C PRO A 39 0.38 -0.29 -12.28
N LEU A 40 0.56 -1.58 -11.96
CA LEU A 40 0.04 -2.23 -10.77
C LEU A 40 0.72 -1.72 -9.50
N PHE A 41 2.01 -1.40 -9.60
CA PHE A 41 2.82 -0.95 -8.49
C PHE A 41 3.53 0.37 -8.81
N LEU A 42 3.54 1.25 -7.82
CA LEU A 42 4.28 2.50 -7.87
C LEU A 42 5.61 2.30 -7.16
N HIS A 43 6.70 2.57 -7.88
CA HIS A 43 8.05 2.36 -7.37
C HIS A 43 8.74 3.67 -7.01
N TYR A 44 9.61 3.61 -6.00
CA TYR A 44 10.51 4.71 -5.65
C TYR A 44 11.68 4.84 -6.65
N PHE A 45 12.27 3.71 -7.04
CA PHE A 45 13.38 3.63 -7.98
C PHE A 45 12.99 2.80 -9.20
N GLU A 46 13.71 2.98 -10.30
CA GLU A 46 13.60 2.05 -11.42
C GLU A 46 13.87 0.63 -10.90
N PRO A 47 12.91 -0.30 -11.05
CA PRO A 47 13.08 -1.64 -10.52
C PRO A 47 14.16 -2.35 -11.33
N ASP A 48 15.23 -2.80 -10.68
CA ASP A 48 16.25 -3.64 -11.32
C ASP A 48 15.65 -4.95 -11.88
N ARG A 49 14.49 -5.38 -11.34
CA ARG A 49 13.69 -6.54 -11.78
C ARG A 49 12.20 -6.31 -11.45
N GLU A 50 11.30 -6.67 -12.37
CA GLU A 50 9.82 -6.53 -12.28
C GLU A 50 9.14 -7.49 -11.28
N VAL A 51 9.85 -7.95 -10.24
CA VAL A 51 9.32 -8.94 -9.31
C VAL A 51 9.05 -8.29 -7.96
N ILE A 52 7.77 -8.14 -7.62
CA ILE A 52 7.36 -7.73 -6.27
C ILE A 52 7.07 -8.96 -5.42
N CYS A 53 7.80 -9.08 -4.33
CA CYS A 53 7.65 -10.19 -3.40
C CYS A 53 6.72 -9.78 -2.26
N ILE A 54 5.56 -10.44 -2.13
CA ILE A 54 4.76 -10.36 -0.90
C ILE A 54 5.24 -11.46 0.05
N ALA A 55 6.11 -11.10 0.99
CA ALA A 55 6.58 -12.04 2.00
C ALA A 55 5.58 -12.10 3.16
N ILE A 56 4.94 -13.25 3.35
CA ILE A 56 4.05 -13.51 4.49
C ILE A 56 4.89 -14.14 5.59
N VAL A 57 5.24 -13.37 6.62
CA VAL A 57 6.11 -13.85 7.70
C VAL A 57 5.29 -14.46 8.83
N ASN A 58 5.19 -15.79 8.82
CA ASN A 58 4.81 -16.64 9.96
C ASN A 58 5.80 -17.81 10.07
N GLY A 59 7.09 -17.50 10.16
CA GLY A 59 8.15 -18.48 10.40
C GLY A 59 8.76 -19.09 9.14
N ILE A 60 8.00 -19.51 8.13
CA ILE A 60 8.53 -19.93 6.82
C ILE A 60 7.46 -19.68 5.74
N CYS A 61 7.69 -18.75 4.80
CA CYS A 61 7.10 -18.83 3.46
C CYS A 61 7.75 -17.85 2.47
N ASN A 62 8.28 -18.41 1.37
CA ASN A 62 8.95 -17.71 0.25
C ASN A 62 8.01 -17.57 -0.96
N SER A 63 6.74 -17.22 -0.75
CA SER A 63 5.80 -17.09 -1.87
C SER A 63 6.01 -15.75 -2.56
N ILE A 64 6.74 -15.77 -3.68
CA ILE A 64 6.95 -14.59 -4.52
C ILE A 64 5.78 -14.47 -5.49
N LEU A 65 4.90 -13.51 -5.25
CA LEU A 65 3.83 -13.15 -6.19
C LEU A 65 4.40 -12.41 -7.40
N LYS A 66 4.75 -13.16 -8.44
CA LYS A 66 5.27 -12.59 -9.69
C LYS A 66 4.11 -12.04 -10.54
N LEU A 67 3.54 -10.92 -10.13
CA LEU A 67 2.56 -10.18 -10.92
C LEU A 67 3.26 -9.23 -11.90
N PRO A 68 2.80 -9.12 -13.15
CA PRO A 68 3.35 -8.14 -14.08
C PRO A 68 3.03 -6.74 -13.57
N ASN A 69 4.01 -5.84 -13.60
CA ASN A 69 3.77 -4.46 -13.18
C ASN A 69 2.92 -3.71 -14.22
N ILE A 70 3.18 -3.92 -15.51
CA ILE A 70 2.37 -3.34 -16.59
C ILE A 70 1.63 -4.51 -17.26
N PRO A 71 0.32 -4.67 -17.02
CA PRO A 71 -0.46 -5.72 -17.66
C PRO A 71 -0.54 -5.47 -19.17
N LYS A 72 -0.31 -6.52 -19.96
CA LYS A 72 -0.26 -6.44 -21.43
C LYS A 72 -1.56 -6.84 -22.10
N ASN A 73 -2.44 -7.54 -21.39
CA ASN A 73 -3.69 -8.08 -21.93
C ASN A 73 -4.71 -8.33 -20.81
N ILE A 74 -5.95 -8.62 -21.22
CA ILE A 74 -7.07 -8.87 -20.30
C ILE A 74 -6.82 -10.09 -19.40
N ASN A 75 -6.13 -11.13 -19.90
CA ASN A 75 -5.86 -12.32 -19.07
C ASN A 75 -4.93 -11.98 -17.91
N GLU A 76 -3.89 -11.17 -18.14
CA GLU A 76 -3.03 -10.67 -17.06
C GLU A 76 -3.83 -9.82 -16.05
N MET A 77 -4.78 -8.99 -16.51
CA MET A 77 -5.67 -8.24 -15.61
C MET A 77 -6.56 -9.15 -14.75
N ILE A 78 -7.10 -10.24 -15.32
CA ILE A 78 -7.87 -11.25 -14.57
C ILE A 78 -7.00 -11.88 -13.49
N ILE A 79 -5.77 -12.30 -13.84
CA ILE A 79 -4.82 -12.89 -12.89
C ILE A 79 -4.55 -11.92 -11.75
N ILE A 80 -4.23 -10.66 -12.06
CA ILE A 80 -3.97 -9.62 -11.04
C ILE A 80 -5.20 -9.44 -10.14
N ARG A 81 -6.41 -9.28 -10.71
CA ARG A 81 -7.64 -9.12 -9.93
C ARG A 81 -7.85 -10.29 -8.96
N CYS A 82 -7.74 -11.53 -9.45
CA CYS A 82 -7.93 -12.72 -8.62
C CYS A 82 -6.94 -12.78 -7.46
N TRP A 83 -5.68 -12.41 -7.70
CA TRP A 83 -4.66 -12.36 -6.65
C TRP A 83 -4.92 -11.24 -5.64
N LEU A 84 -5.30 -10.05 -6.09
CA LEU A 84 -5.67 -8.95 -5.20
C LEU A 84 -6.90 -9.28 -4.37
N GLU A 85 -7.90 -9.93 -4.96
CA GLU A 85 -9.11 -10.36 -4.25
C GLU A 85 -8.79 -11.36 -3.13
N LYS A 86 -7.91 -12.33 -3.40
CA LYS A 86 -7.39 -13.23 -2.36
C LYS A 86 -6.63 -12.46 -1.28
N LEU A 87 -5.76 -11.52 -1.67
CA LEU A 87 -4.96 -10.74 -0.74
C LEU A 87 -5.84 -9.86 0.18
N PHE A 88 -6.88 -9.23 -0.35
CA PHE A 88 -7.83 -8.41 0.41
C PHE A 88 -8.73 -9.23 1.33
N ASN A 89 -8.84 -10.55 1.13
CA ASN A 89 -9.54 -11.44 2.05
C ASN A 89 -8.64 -12.12 3.08
N CYS A 90 -7.35 -11.75 3.13
CA CYS A 90 -6.39 -12.27 4.10
C CYS A 90 -6.12 -11.31 5.27
N ALA A 91 -5.65 -11.89 6.37
CA ALA A 91 -5.16 -11.16 7.53
C ALA A 91 -3.71 -11.55 7.86
N PHE A 92 -2.85 -10.56 8.14
CA PHE A 92 -1.44 -10.77 8.45
C PHE A 92 -1.01 -10.08 9.75
N GLY A 93 -0.02 -10.64 10.43
CA GLY A 93 0.56 -10.03 11.63
C GLY A 93 1.41 -8.79 11.34
N TYR A 94 1.99 -8.69 10.15
CA TYR A 94 2.85 -7.58 9.76
C TYR A 94 2.95 -7.47 8.24
N ALA A 95 2.95 -6.26 7.70
CA ALA A 95 3.33 -5.97 6.33
C ALA A 95 4.31 -4.79 6.28
N SER A 96 5.30 -4.88 5.39
CA SER A 96 6.24 -3.80 5.12
C SER A 96 6.19 -3.45 3.65
N PHE A 97 5.87 -2.20 3.35
CA PHE A 97 5.83 -1.66 2.00
C PHE A 97 7.11 -0.88 1.76
N TYR A 98 8.13 -1.58 1.28
CA TYR A 98 9.44 -1.00 0.99
C TYR A 98 9.61 -0.78 -0.51
N LYS A 99 9.96 0.46 -0.91
CA LYS A 99 10.24 0.87 -2.30
C LYS A 99 9.10 0.74 -3.30
N SER A 100 8.01 0.06 -2.94
CA SER A 100 6.85 -0.16 -3.80
C SER A 100 5.56 -0.20 -2.99
N ILE A 101 4.48 0.25 -3.61
CA ILE A 101 3.12 0.18 -3.10
C ILE A 101 2.17 -0.16 -4.25
N PHE A 102 1.06 -0.83 -3.97
CA PHE A 102 0.03 -1.01 -4.99
C PHE A 102 -0.50 0.35 -5.43
N ASN A 103 -0.69 0.51 -6.74
CA ASN A 103 -1.26 1.70 -7.32
C ASN A 103 -2.77 1.76 -6.98
N PRO A 104 -3.25 2.75 -6.20
CA PRO A 104 -4.68 2.88 -5.89
C PRO A 104 -5.55 3.04 -7.15
N GLU A 105 -5.02 3.67 -8.20
CA GLU A 105 -5.72 3.82 -9.48
C GLU A 105 -5.97 2.45 -10.13
N MET A 106 -4.95 1.58 -10.16
CA MET A 106 -5.10 0.24 -10.72
C MET A 106 -6.10 -0.60 -9.91
N ILE A 107 -6.08 -0.52 -8.58
CA ILE A 107 -7.07 -1.21 -7.74
C ILE A 107 -8.49 -0.73 -8.10
N ASN A 108 -8.70 0.58 -8.23
CA ASN A 108 -10.00 1.12 -8.61
C ASN A 108 -10.46 0.64 -10.00
N ILE A 109 -9.54 0.52 -10.96
CA ILE A 109 -9.85 0.00 -12.30
C ILE A 109 -10.25 -1.48 -12.24
N LEU A 110 -9.51 -2.28 -11.47
CA LEU A 110 -9.74 -3.73 -11.39
C LEU A 110 -11.06 -4.07 -10.71
N PHE A 111 -11.46 -3.30 -9.72
CA PHE A 111 -12.65 -3.58 -8.91
C PHE A 111 -13.84 -2.65 -9.19
N ASP A 112 -13.67 -1.63 -10.05
CA ASP A 112 -14.71 -0.68 -10.47
C ASP A 112 -15.61 -0.15 -9.35
N ASN A 113 -15.01 0.13 -8.19
CA ASN A 113 -15.71 0.51 -6.97
C ASN A 113 -16.90 -0.41 -6.65
N ASP A 114 -16.75 -1.73 -6.78
CA ASP A 114 -17.75 -2.70 -6.33
C ASP A 114 -18.07 -2.39 -4.86
N LYS A 115 -19.15 -1.62 -4.63
CA LYS A 115 -19.44 -0.98 -3.34
C LYS A 115 -19.83 -2.00 -2.27
N THR A 116 -19.94 -3.25 -2.67
CA THR A 116 -20.50 -4.35 -1.90
C THR A 116 -19.50 -4.90 -0.89
N ILE A 117 -18.18 -4.83 -1.15
CA ILE A 117 -17.15 -5.37 -0.25
C ILE A 117 -16.01 -4.37 -0.08
N PRO A 118 -15.71 -3.90 1.14
CA PRO A 118 -14.52 -3.10 1.38
C PRO A 118 -13.27 -3.98 1.17
N LEU A 119 -12.56 -3.70 0.08
CA LEU A 119 -11.32 -4.40 -0.28
C LEU A 119 -10.17 -3.90 0.61
N GLN A 120 -9.98 -4.57 1.75
CA GLN A 120 -8.99 -4.19 2.74
C GLN A 120 -8.12 -5.36 3.18
N ILE A 121 -6.79 -5.20 3.11
CA ILE A 121 -5.85 -6.17 3.68
C ILE A 121 -5.89 -6.03 5.21
N GLY A 122 -6.27 -7.11 5.90
CA GLY A 122 -6.25 -7.14 7.36
C GLY A 122 -4.81 -7.21 7.87
N LEU A 123 -4.40 -6.28 8.73
CA LEU A 123 -3.07 -6.22 9.30
C LEU A 123 -3.14 -5.96 10.80
N LYS A 124 -2.22 -6.55 11.58
CA LYS A 124 -1.94 -6.03 12.93
C LYS A 124 -1.09 -4.77 12.82
N ARG A 125 0.02 -4.86 12.09
CA ARG A 125 1.00 -3.77 11.97
C ARG A 125 1.39 -3.56 10.51
N ALA A 126 1.55 -2.31 10.12
CA ALA A 126 2.05 -1.94 8.80
C ALA A 126 3.23 -0.98 8.93
N LEU A 127 4.24 -1.14 8.07
CA LEU A 127 5.31 -0.18 7.87
C LEU A 127 5.26 0.34 6.44
N LEU A 128 5.04 1.64 6.27
CA LEU A 128 5.17 2.34 4.99
C LEU A 128 6.53 2.99 4.94
N TRP A 129 7.33 2.62 3.95
CA TRP A 129 8.60 3.30 3.71
C TRP A 129 8.50 4.02 2.37
N THR A 130 8.32 5.34 2.44
CA THR A 130 7.87 6.15 1.31
C THR A 130 8.82 7.31 1.09
N ASN A 131 9.04 7.65 -0.18
CA ASN A 131 9.65 8.90 -0.56
C ASN A 131 8.58 9.89 -1.02
N ASN A 132 9.03 11.10 -1.32
CA ASN A 132 8.22 12.18 -1.88
C ASN A 132 7.37 11.76 -3.11
N LYS A 133 7.90 10.97 -4.04
CA LYS A 133 7.22 10.68 -5.32
C LYS A 133 5.95 9.83 -5.18
N ILE A 134 5.94 8.88 -4.24
CA ILE A 134 4.81 7.94 -4.08
C ILE A 134 4.02 8.16 -2.79
N PHE A 135 4.38 9.19 -2.01
CA PHE A 135 3.84 9.39 -0.66
C PHE A 135 2.31 9.50 -0.62
N GLU A 136 1.73 10.36 -1.46
CA GLU A 136 0.27 10.55 -1.51
C GLU A 136 -0.46 9.26 -1.88
N ASN A 137 0.07 8.52 -2.85
CA ASN A 137 -0.51 7.24 -3.25
C ASN A 137 -0.37 6.17 -2.16
N ALA A 138 0.75 6.16 -1.42
CA ALA A 138 0.94 5.25 -0.31
C ALA A 138 0.01 5.55 0.87
N LEU A 139 -0.22 6.82 1.18
CA LEU A 139 -1.23 7.24 2.14
C LEU A 139 -2.63 6.82 1.67
N LYS A 140 -2.99 7.15 0.42
CA LYS A 140 -4.29 6.80 -0.16
C LYS A 140 -4.53 5.30 -0.15
N PHE A 141 -3.51 4.50 -0.48
CA PHE A 141 -3.59 3.05 -0.39
C PHE A 141 -3.87 2.60 1.05
N SER A 142 -3.12 3.14 2.01
CA SER A 142 -3.21 2.73 3.41
C SER A 142 -4.56 3.06 4.05
N LEU A 143 -5.17 4.18 3.68
CA LEU A 143 -6.45 4.63 4.22
C LEU A 143 -7.66 3.88 3.67
N ASN A 144 -7.56 3.39 2.44
CA ASN A 144 -8.68 2.81 1.71
C ASN A 144 -8.60 1.29 1.63
N HIS A 145 -7.38 0.73 1.65
CA HIS A 145 -7.14 -0.67 1.34
C HIS A 145 -6.40 -1.45 2.44
N LEU A 146 -6.13 -0.83 3.59
CA LEU A 146 -5.60 -1.52 4.77
C LEU A 146 -6.57 -1.41 5.94
N SER A 147 -6.75 -2.51 6.67
CA SER A 147 -7.47 -2.56 7.95
C SER A 147 -6.46 -2.91 9.04
N ILE A 148 -6.02 -1.92 9.82
CA ILE A 148 -4.91 -2.06 10.77
C ILE A 148 -5.43 -2.08 12.20
N SER A 149 -5.16 -3.16 12.92
CA SER A 149 -5.68 -3.39 14.29
C SER A 149 -4.73 -2.99 15.42
N GLU A 150 -3.44 -2.74 15.17
CA GLU A 150 -2.50 -2.30 16.20
C GLU A 150 -1.79 -0.99 15.83
N SER A 151 -0.97 -0.96 14.76
CA SER A 151 -0.19 0.26 14.46
C SER A 151 0.21 0.42 13.00
N LEU A 152 0.11 1.65 12.50
CA LEU A 152 0.69 2.11 11.26
C LEU A 152 1.98 2.88 11.54
N SER A 153 3.10 2.42 11.01
CA SER A 153 4.38 3.15 11.02
C SER A 153 4.63 3.75 9.64
N ILE A 154 4.97 5.03 9.58
CA ILE A 154 5.29 5.75 8.34
C ILE A 154 6.72 6.27 8.47
N ASP A 155 7.61 5.80 7.61
CA ASP A 155 8.98 6.24 7.50
C ASP A 155 9.12 7.13 6.26
N LEU A 156 9.25 8.43 6.52
CA LEU A 156 9.41 9.45 5.51
C LEU A 156 10.89 9.68 5.26
N ASP A 157 11.33 9.49 4.02
CA ASP A 157 12.65 9.94 3.61
C ASP A 157 12.75 11.48 3.68
N ALA A 158 13.96 11.97 3.96
CA ALA A 158 14.21 13.18 4.75
C ALA A 158 13.89 14.55 4.09
N THR A 159 13.13 14.62 3.00
CA THR A 159 13.41 15.66 1.99
C THR A 159 12.27 16.53 1.47
N SER A 160 11.06 16.57 2.05
CA SER A 160 10.23 17.75 1.73
C SER A 160 9.16 18.13 2.74
N GLU A 161 9.19 19.42 3.11
CA GLU A 161 8.15 20.11 3.88
C GLU A 161 6.77 20.01 3.20
N GLN A 162 6.72 19.95 1.86
CA GLN A 162 5.48 19.97 1.07
C GLN A 162 4.46 18.88 1.44
N TYR A 163 4.91 17.70 1.89
CA TYR A 163 3.99 16.61 2.26
C TYR A 163 3.56 16.65 3.72
N THR A 164 4.14 17.55 4.51
CA THR A 164 3.83 17.69 5.93
C THR A 164 2.37 18.09 6.10
N ASP A 165 1.89 19.06 5.31
CA ASP A 165 0.49 19.49 5.34
C ASP A 165 -0.47 18.42 4.81
N ILE A 166 -0.09 17.69 3.77
CA ILE A 166 -0.89 16.58 3.23
C ILE A 166 -1.02 15.47 4.28
N LEU A 167 0.10 15.06 4.88
CA LEU A 167 0.11 14.09 5.97
C LEU A 167 -0.78 14.56 7.11
N PHE A 168 -0.67 15.81 7.56
CA PHE A 168 -1.50 16.31 8.65
C PHE A 168 -2.97 16.31 8.35
N ASN A 169 -3.36 16.91 7.23
CA ASN A 169 -4.75 16.97 6.85
C ASN A 169 -5.33 15.56 6.76
N THR A 170 -4.55 14.62 6.24
CA THR A 170 -4.91 13.20 6.19
C THR A 170 -5.04 12.57 7.58
N LEU A 171 -4.07 12.77 8.47
CA LEU A 171 -4.07 12.19 9.81
C LEU A 171 -5.14 12.80 10.73
N ILE A 172 -5.44 14.09 10.59
CA ILE A 172 -6.48 14.77 11.36
C ILE A 172 -7.86 14.28 10.92
N ASN A 173 -8.09 14.17 9.61
CA ASN A 173 -9.40 13.84 9.08
C ASN A 173 -9.69 12.32 9.10
N GLU A 174 -8.67 11.49 8.89
CA GLU A 174 -8.85 10.04 8.70
C GLU A 174 -7.93 9.17 9.58
N GLY A 175 -7.08 9.76 10.41
CA GLY A 175 -6.14 9.01 11.26
C GLY A 175 -6.82 8.19 12.35
N ASN A 176 -8.08 8.50 12.70
CA ASN A 176 -8.87 7.72 13.65
C ASN A 176 -9.16 6.28 13.19
N LYS A 177 -8.94 5.97 11.90
CA LYS A 177 -8.97 4.61 11.36
C LYS A 177 -7.84 3.72 11.92
N PHE A 178 -6.78 4.32 12.46
CA PHE A 178 -5.61 3.59 12.95
C PHE A 178 -5.51 3.70 14.48
N PRO A 179 -5.40 2.58 15.21
CA PRO A 179 -5.29 2.62 16.67
C PRO A 179 -4.02 3.31 17.16
N LYS A 180 -2.94 3.22 16.38
CA LYS A 180 -1.67 3.91 16.63
C LYS A 180 -1.02 4.29 15.32
N ILE A 181 -0.49 5.51 15.25
CA ILE A 181 0.28 5.99 14.11
C ILE A 181 1.63 6.46 14.61
N SER A 182 2.70 5.86 14.11
CA SER A 182 4.08 6.21 14.42
C SER A 182 4.73 6.82 13.17
N LEU A 183 5.32 7.99 13.31
CA LEU A 183 5.90 8.73 12.21
C LEU A 183 7.40 8.87 12.44
N LYS A 184 8.21 8.48 11.47
CA LYS A 184 9.65 8.72 11.46
C LYS A 184 9.96 9.75 10.39
N PHE A 185 10.54 10.87 10.82
CA PHE A 185 10.89 11.98 9.96
C PHE A 185 12.11 12.74 10.53
N PRO A 186 12.76 13.59 9.73
CA PRO A 186 13.87 14.42 10.19
C PRO A 186 13.42 15.43 11.24
N ALA A 187 14.27 15.66 12.25
CA ALA A 187 13.95 16.49 13.40
C ALA A 187 13.47 17.92 13.08
N ILE A 188 13.88 18.50 11.95
CA ILE A 188 13.54 19.89 11.60
C ILE A 188 12.04 20.08 11.28
N ASN A 189 11.36 19.04 10.79
CA ASN A 189 9.93 19.09 10.46
C ASN A 189 9.03 18.85 11.69
N LEU A 190 9.61 18.42 12.82
CA LEU A 190 8.92 18.13 14.08
C LEU A 190 8.34 19.38 14.74
N TYR A 191 9.05 20.50 14.64
CA TYR A 191 8.67 21.70 15.37
C TYR A 191 7.35 22.27 14.82
N ASN A 192 7.23 22.32 13.50
CA ASN A 192 6.00 22.73 12.80
C ASN A 192 4.82 21.79 13.12
N LEU A 193 5.11 20.53 13.44
CA LEU A 193 4.14 19.50 13.77
C LEU A 193 3.54 19.71 15.17
N ILE A 194 4.40 19.96 16.16
CA ILE A 194 3.99 20.13 17.56
C ILE A 194 3.19 21.43 17.75
N VAL A 195 3.53 22.50 17.01
CA VAL A 195 2.83 23.78 17.11
C VAL A 195 1.39 23.70 16.56
N LYS A 196 1.14 22.87 15.54
CA LYS A 196 -0.17 22.79 14.87
C LYS A 196 -1.18 21.90 15.59
N VAL A 197 -0.76 20.98 16.47
CA VAL A 197 -1.67 19.97 17.01
C VAL A 197 -1.33 19.61 18.47
N SER A 198 -2.33 19.64 19.36
CA SER A 198 -2.17 19.28 20.77
C SER A 198 -2.02 17.76 20.96
N PHE A 199 -0.81 17.23 20.80
CA PHE A 199 -0.51 15.80 20.93
C PHE A 199 0.27 15.44 22.21
N TRP A 200 0.11 14.20 22.66
CA TRP A 200 1.06 13.53 23.55
C TRP A 200 2.22 12.98 22.73
N VAL A 201 3.41 13.57 22.87
CA VAL A 201 4.63 13.12 22.20
C VAL A 201 5.38 12.18 23.14
N ILE A 202 5.63 10.93 22.72
CA ILE A 202 6.56 10.06 23.44
C ILE A 202 7.90 10.03 22.69
N MET A 203 8.93 10.57 23.33
CA MET A 203 10.29 10.59 22.81
C MET A 203 11.01 9.28 23.16
N TYR A 204 11.67 8.66 22.18
CA TYR A 204 12.55 7.53 22.43
C TYR A 204 13.88 7.71 21.70
N ASN A 205 14.97 7.36 22.37
CA ASN A 205 16.30 7.40 21.78
C ASN A 205 16.67 6.00 21.26
N TRP A 206 17.05 5.88 19.98
CA TRP A 206 17.47 4.62 19.37
C TRP A 206 18.77 4.86 18.60
N GLY A 207 19.90 4.70 19.28
CA GLY A 207 21.25 5.04 18.78
C GLY A 207 21.53 6.55 18.81
N ASP A 208 22.32 7.03 17.84
CA ASP A 208 22.74 8.45 17.73
C ASP A 208 21.72 9.35 17.01
N THR A 209 20.52 8.84 16.71
CA THR A 209 19.47 9.61 16.02
C THR A 209 18.23 9.73 16.90
N LEU A 210 17.85 10.97 17.22
CA LEU A 210 16.56 11.29 17.82
C LEU A 210 15.45 10.82 16.88
N LYS A 211 14.67 9.84 17.33
CA LYS A 211 13.47 9.36 16.63
C LYS A 211 12.26 9.71 17.47
N PHE A 212 11.23 10.21 16.81
CA PHE A 212 9.99 10.60 17.48
C PHE A 212 8.97 9.50 17.24
N ILE A 213 8.36 8.98 18.30
CA ILE A 213 7.21 8.08 18.15
C ILE A 213 6.01 8.89 18.60
N PHE A 214 5.23 9.32 17.63
CA PHE A 214 3.90 9.85 17.91
C PHE A 214 3.02 8.71 18.37
N LEU A 215 2.31 8.93 19.46
CA LEU A 215 1.17 8.13 19.86
C LEU A 215 -0.03 9.05 19.71
N LEU A 216 -0.60 9.06 18.51
CA LEU A 216 -1.93 9.64 18.32
C LEU A 216 -2.92 8.77 19.10
N LYS A 217 -3.24 9.19 20.32
CA LYS A 217 -4.52 8.82 20.93
C LYS A 217 -5.49 9.93 20.55
N ILE A 218 -6.21 9.73 19.44
CA ILE A 218 -7.34 10.60 19.09
C ILE A 218 -8.41 10.30 20.13
N ASP A 219 -8.56 11.18 21.12
CA ASP A 219 -9.67 11.11 22.05
C ASP A 219 -10.91 11.61 21.29
N CYS A 220 -11.68 10.69 20.71
CA CYS A 220 -12.86 10.97 19.88
C CYS A 220 -14.05 11.58 20.68
N ARG A 221 -13.81 12.31 21.77
CA ARG A 221 -14.85 12.96 22.58
C ARG A 221 -15.11 14.42 22.21
N LEU A 222 -14.56 14.89 21.07
CA LEU A 222 -14.77 16.24 20.55
C LEU A 222 -15.16 16.21 19.07
N VAL A 223 -16.21 15.44 18.75
CA VAL A 223 -17.14 15.69 17.62
C VAL A 223 -18.54 15.45 18.12
#